data_AF-D6YVK6-F1
#
_entry.id   AF-D6YVK6-F1
#
_cell.length_a   1.000
_cell.length_b   1.000
_cell.length_c   1.000
_cell.angle_alpha   90.00
_cell.angle_beta   90.00
_cell.angle_gamma   90.00
#
_symmetry.space_group_name_H-M   'P 1'
#
loop_
_entity.id
_entity.type
_entity.pdbx_description
1 polymer ?
#
loop_
_entity_poly.entity_id
_entity_poly.type
_entity_poly.pdbx_seq_one_letter_code
_entity_poly.pdbx_strand_id
1 'polypeptide(L)'
;MNIGKLIHFFIAAMLSIFFILGGITCLLTPWSSAIRTHIILFIIENTTLISSFGLLFIILGISLFINVIISSQHRYYSIKSKKNAIDVDENLIQQLVDCYFKELFPEKEIPSAISLKNNKIHITVSLPYFPSFEQKFFLESIEHDLAETLGNILGLKEEFYLSASFKT
;
A
#
# COMPACT_ATOMS: atom_id res chain seq x y z
N MET A 1 6.75 6.48 12.59
CA MET A 1 6.92 5.04 12.29
C MET A 1 5.54 4.46 11.98
N ASN A 2 5.30 3.96 10.77
CA ASN A 2 3.95 3.52 10.35
C ASN A 2 3.51 2.29 11.13
N ILE A 3 2.44 2.43 11.92
CA ILE A 3 1.85 1.36 12.75
C ILE A 3 1.52 0.12 11.91
N GLY A 4 1.06 0.31 10.66
CA GLY A 4 0.80 -0.79 9.74
C GLY A 4 2.04 -1.62 9.37
N LYS A 5 3.21 -0.97 9.17
CA LYS A 5 4.48 -1.68 8.90
C LYS A 5 4.92 -2.49 10.12
N LEU A 6 4.68 -1.98 11.33
CA LEU A 6 5.03 -2.65 12.58
C LEU A 6 4.16 -3.89 12.82
N ILE A 7 2.84 -3.78 12.60
CA ILE A 7 1.92 -4.93 12.70
C ILE A 7 2.28 -6.02 11.69
N HIS A 8 2.55 -5.64 10.43
CA HIS A 8 2.96 -6.60 9.40
C HIS A 8 4.27 -7.31 9.78
N PHE A 9 5.24 -6.57 10.32
CA PHE A 9 6.50 -7.15 10.81
C PHE A 9 6.26 -8.17 11.93
N PHE A 10 5.41 -7.85 12.92
CA PHE A 10 5.10 -8.76 14.01
C PHE A 10 4.40 -10.04 13.54
N ILE A 11 3.43 -9.93 12.63
CA ILE A 11 2.74 -11.09 12.05
C ILE A 11 3.74 -11.97 11.30
N ALA A 12 4.58 -11.38 10.45
CA ALA A 12 5.59 -12.11 9.70
C ALA A 12 6.63 -12.78 10.61
N ALA A 13 7.04 -12.12 11.69
CA ALA A 13 7.96 -12.67 12.69
C ALA A 13 7.36 -13.86 13.44
N MET A 14 6.11 -13.75 13.92
CA MET A 14 5.43 -14.87 14.59
C MET A 14 5.26 -16.07 13.65
N LEU A 15 4.85 -15.82 12.41
CA LEU A 15 4.67 -16.87 11.40
C LEU A 15 6.01 -17.57 11.10
N SER A 16 7.09 -16.82 10.96
CA SER A 16 8.44 -17.35 10.71
C SER A 16 8.92 -18.23 11.85
N ILE A 17 8.77 -17.78 13.11
CA ILE A 17 9.13 -18.58 14.29
C ILE A 17 8.31 -19.88 14.33
N PHE A 18 7.00 -19.80 14.05
CA PHE A 18 6.14 -20.97 14.00
C PHE A 18 6.61 -22.00 12.96
N PHE A 19 6.95 -21.57 11.75
CA PHE A 19 7.47 -22.46 10.71
C PHE A 19 8.85 -23.04 11.05
N ILE A 20 9.74 -22.25 11.67
CA ILE A 20 11.05 -22.74 12.11
C ILE A 20 10.90 -23.84 13.17
N LEU A 21 10.09 -23.60 14.20
CA LEU A 21 9.86 -24.59 15.26
C LEU A 21 9.14 -25.84 14.74
N GLY A 22 8.14 -25.66 13.89
CA GLY A 22 7.44 -26.76 13.23
C GLY A 22 8.39 -27.60 12.35
N GLY A 23 9.26 -26.94 11.59
CA GLY A 23 10.27 -27.58 10.76
C GLY A 23 11.28 -28.39 11.57
N ILE A 24 11.82 -27.82 12.65
CA ILE A 24 12.72 -28.53 13.57
C ILE A 24 12.02 -29.76 14.15
N THR A 25 10.77 -29.61 14.58
CA THR A 25 9.98 -30.73 15.14
C THR A 25 9.79 -31.84 14.10
N CYS A 26 9.45 -31.50 12.86
CA CYS A 26 9.30 -32.47 11.77
C CYS A 26 10.62 -33.18 11.46
N LEU A 27 11.75 -32.47 11.49
CA LEU A 27 13.07 -33.04 11.24
C LEU A 27 13.53 -33.98 12.36
N LEU A 28 13.21 -33.66 13.62
CA LEU A 28 13.52 -34.49 14.78
C LEU A 28 12.61 -35.73 14.90
N THR A 29 11.39 -35.67 14.37
CA THR A 29 10.40 -36.75 14.46
C THR A 29 10.91 -38.12 13.95
N PRO A 30 11.56 -38.24 12.77
CA PRO A 30 12.08 -39.53 12.31
C PRO A 30 13.32 -40.00 13.07
N TRP A 31 14.11 -39.08 13.65
CA TRP A 31 15.39 -39.40 14.28
C TRP A 31 15.26 -39.81 15.75
N SER A 32 14.17 -39.44 16.42
CA SER A 32 13.94 -39.76 17.83
C SER A 32 12.62 -40.48 18.04
N SER A 33 12.69 -41.75 18.45
CA SER A 33 11.53 -42.54 18.84
C SER A 33 10.80 -41.96 20.05
N ALA A 34 11.52 -41.34 20.99
CA ALA A 34 10.93 -40.69 22.17
C ALA A 34 10.05 -39.50 21.77
N ILE A 35 10.56 -38.63 20.89
CA ILE A 35 9.80 -37.47 20.39
C ILE A 35 8.54 -37.94 19.67
N ARG A 36 8.65 -38.96 18.82
CA ARG A 36 7.49 -39.55 18.13
C ARG A 36 6.43 -40.07 19.12
N THR A 37 6.83 -40.81 20.16
CA THR A 37 5.90 -41.33 21.17
C THR A 37 5.22 -40.20 21.93
N HIS A 38 5.96 -39.17 22.34
CA HIS A 38 5.37 -38.01 23.03
C HIS A 38 4.42 -37.22 22.13
N ILE A 39 4.72 -37.05 20.84
CA ILE A 39 3.81 -36.41 19.88
C ILE A 39 2.52 -37.23 19.75
N ILE A 40 2.61 -38.55 19.57
CA ILE A 40 1.42 -39.42 19.45
C ILE A 40 0.58 -39.37 20.73
N LEU A 41 1.22 -39.46 21.89
CA LEU A 41 0.53 -39.43 23.18
C LEU A 41 -0.15 -38.08 23.43
N PHE A 42 0.55 -36.98 23.08
CA PHE A 42 -0.02 -35.64 23.11
C PHE A 42 -1.25 -35.50 22.20
N ILE A 43 -1.20 -36.07 20.99
CA ILE A 43 -2.32 -36.04 20.03
C ILE A 43 -3.54 -36.78 20.60
N ILE A 44 -3.32 -37.97 21.15
CA ILE A 44 -4.39 -38.81 21.68
C ILE A 44 -5.03 -38.14 22.91
N GLU A 45 -4.21 -37.69 23.87
CA GLU A 45 -4.69 -37.16 25.15
C GLU A 45 -5.37 -35.80 25.01
N ASN A 46 -4.92 -34.96 24.07
CA ASN A 46 -5.38 -33.58 23.90
C ASN A 46 -6.17 -33.36 22.61
N THR A 47 -6.92 -34.39 22.15
CA THR A 47 -7.68 -34.34 20.89
C THR A 47 -8.60 -33.11 20.80
N THR A 48 -9.27 -32.74 21.90
CA THR A 48 -10.17 -31.56 21.95
C THR A 48 -9.41 -30.25 21.80
N LEU A 49 -8.28 -30.09 22.48
CA LEU A 49 -7.43 -28.90 22.35
C LEU A 49 -6.90 -28.77 20.93
N ILE A 50 -6.39 -29.87 20.35
CA ILE A 50 -5.87 -29.88 18.97
C ILE A 50 -6.97 -29.53 17.96
N SER A 51 -8.17 -30.06 18.13
CA SER A 51 -9.33 -29.73 17.29
C SER A 51 -9.66 -28.23 17.36
N SER A 52 -9.64 -27.65 18.57
CA SER A 52 -9.91 -26.22 18.76
C SER A 52 -8.84 -25.31 18.12
N PHE A 53 -7.56 -25.68 18.25
CA PHE A 53 -6.46 -25.00 17.56
C PHE A 53 -6.59 -25.10 16.05
N GLY A 54 -6.90 -26.28 15.51
CA GLY A 54 -7.15 -26.46 14.08
C GLY A 54 -8.25 -25.54 13.56
N LEU A 55 -9.35 -25.43 14.31
CA LEU A 55 -10.47 -24.54 13.97
C LEU A 55 -10.04 -23.06 13.99
N LEU A 56 -9.28 -22.63 14.99
CA LEU A 56 -8.73 -21.27 15.04
C LEU A 56 -7.80 -20.97 13.86
N PHE A 57 -6.92 -21.91 13.50
CA PHE A 57 -6.05 -21.76 12.33
C PHE A 57 -6.84 -21.64 11.02
N ILE A 58 -7.92 -22.40 10.87
CA ILE A 58 -8.81 -22.28 9.70
C ILE A 58 -9.44 -20.89 9.65
N ILE A 59 -9.99 -20.40 10.76
CA ILE A 59 -10.61 -19.06 10.82
C ILE A 59 -9.57 -17.97 10.48
N LEU A 60 -8.37 -18.05 11.05
CA LEU A 60 -7.29 -17.11 10.76
C LEU A 60 -6.85 -17.19 9.29
N GLY A 61 -6.74 -18.39 8.74
CA GLY A 61 -6.40 -18.60 7.33
C GLY A 61 -7.44 -18.01 6.39
N ILE A 62 -8.73 -18.23 6.66
CA ILE A 62 -9.83 -17.63 5.88
C ILE A 62 -9.80 -16.11 5.98
N SER A 63 -9.61 -15.56 7.18
CA SER A 63 -9.52 -14.11 7.40
C SER A 63 -8.37 -13.48 6.62
N LEU A 64 -7.18 -14.09 6.67
CA LEU A 64 -6.02 -13.64 5.90
C LEU A 64 -6.25 -13.76 4.39
N PHE A 65 -6.84 -14.86 3.93
CA PHE A 65 -7.13 -15.07 2.50
C PHE A 65 -8.12 -14.02 1.97
N ILE A 66 -9.18 -13.74 2.71
CA ILE A 66 -10.13 -12.66 2.39
C ILE A 66 -9.42 -11.31 2.36
N ASN A 67 -8.57 -11.04 3.35
CA ASN A 67 -7.81 -9.78 3.42
C ASN A 67 -6.86 -9.65 2.22
N VAL A 68 -6.17 -10.72 1.82
CA VAL A 68 -5.33 -10.73 0.62
C VAL A 68 -6.16 -10.52 -0.65
N ILE A 69 -7.34 -11.13 -0.77
CA ILE A 69 -8.23 -10.88 -1.92
C ILE A 69 -8.66 -9.40 -1.98
N ILE A 70 -9.07 -8.84 -0.85
CA ILE A 70 -9.51 -7.44 -0.76
C ILE A 70 -8.32 -6.49 -1.00
N SER A 71 -7.15 -6.79 -0.43
CA SER A 71 -5.94 -5.96 -0.54
C SER A 71 -5.22 -6.12 -1.89
N SER A 72 -5.36 -7.26 -2.57
CA SER A 72 -4.76 -7.51 -3.89
C SER A 72 -5.65 -7.06 -5.05
N GLN A 73 -6.83 -6.51 -4.76
CA GLN A 73 -7.48 -5.58 -5.69
C GLN A 73 -6.63 -4.31 -5.77
N HIS A 74 -5.48 -4.44 -6.44
CA HIS A 74 -4.77 -3.34 -7.05
C HIS A 74 -5.80 -2.55 -7.84
N ARG A 75 -5.94 -1.30 -7.45
CA ARG A 75 -6.82 -0.29 -8.02
C ARG A 75 -6.42 0.01 -9.47
N TYR A 76 -6.64 -0.92 -10.39
CA TYR A 76 -6.66 -0.61 -11.82
C TYR A 76 -7.95 0.15 -12.09
N TYR A 77 -7.86 1.47 -12.08
CA TYR A 77 -8.97 2.34 -12.44
C TYR A 77 -8.76 2.85 -13.85
N SER A 78 -9.63 2.39 -14.75
CA SER A 78 -9.63 2.80 -16.15
C SER A 78 -10.15 4.23 -16.25
N ILE A 79 -9.26 5.18 -16.52
CA ILE A 79 -9.63 6.56 -16.84
C ILE A 79 -10.07 6.56 -18.30
N LYS A 80 -11.38 6.64 -18.54
CA LYS A 80 -11.91 6.77 -19.90
C LYS A 80 -11.73 8.21 -20.36
N SER A 81 -10.63 8.49 -21.07
CA SER A 81 -10.56 9.65 -21.95
C SER A 81 -11.25 9.30 -23.26
N LYS A 82 -12.03 10.25 -23.82
CA LYS A 82 -12.98 10.11 -24.95
C LYS A 82 -12.43 9.51 -26.26
N LYS A 83 -11.15 9.16 -26.33
CA LYS A 83 -10.57 8.46 -27.49
C LYS A 83 -9.61 7.32 -27.18
N ASN A 84 -9.15 7.14 -25.94
CA ASN A 84 -8.35 6.00 -25.51
C ASN A 84 -8.48 5.88 -23.98
N ALA A 85 -8.93 4.73 -23.48
CA ALA A 85 -8.83 4.41 -22.06
C ALA A 85 -7.38 4.02 -21.80
N ILE A 86 -6.64 4.87 -21.10
CA ILE A 86 -5.28 4.55 -20.68
C ILE A 86 -5.40 4.18 -19.21
N ASP A 87 -5.12 2.93 -18.89
CA ASP A 87 -4.98 2.46 -17.51
C ASP A 87 -3.68 3.05 -16.95
N VAL A 88 -3.75 4.28 -16.44
CA VAL A 88 -2.60 4.95 -15.83
C VAL A 88 -2.56 4.56 -14.36
N ASP A 89 -1.48 3.91 -13.96
CA ASP A 89 -1.21 3.60 -12.56
C ASP A 89 -1.11 4.91 -11.75
N GLU A 90 -1.86 5.01 -10.65
CA GLU A 90 -1.80 6.11 -9.68
C GLU A 90 -0.36 6.36 -9.22
N ASN A 91 0.45 5.30 -9.13
CA ASN A 91 1.87 5.40 -8.80
C ASN A 91 2.69 6.17 -9.84
N LEU A 92 2.36 6.05 -11.13
CA LEU A 92 3.06 6.77 -12.19
C LEU A 92 2.73 8.27 -12.13
N ILE A 93 1.46 8.61 -11.88
CA ILE A 93 1.04 10.00 -11.73
C ILE A 93 1.70 10.58 -10.47
N GLN A 94 1.71 9.82 -9.37
CA GLN A 94 2.35 10.23 -8.12
C GLN A 94 3.85 10.48 -8.32
N GLN A 95 4.55 9.59 -9.01
CA GLN A 95 5.97 9.76 -9.34
C GLN A 95 6.23 10.99 -10.22
N LEU A 96 5.37 11.25 -11.22
CA LEU A 96 5.50 12.43 -12.07
C LEU A 96 5.35 13.73 -11.27
N VAL A 97 4.32 13.80 -10.41
CA VAL A 97 4.08 14.96 -9.56
C VAL A 97 5.22 15.14 -8.54
N ASP A 98 5.71 14.05 -7.96
CA ASP A 98 6.85 14.09 -7.04
C ASP A 98 8.13 14.55 -7.74
N CYS A 99 8.38 14.11 -8.96
CA CYS A 99 9.50 14.60 -9.79
C CYS A 99 9.38 16.10 -10.08
N TYR A 100 8.19 16.56 -10.50
CA TYR A 100 7.94 17.98 -10.78
C TYR A 100 8.22 18.85 -9.55
N PHE A 101 7.68 18.48 -8.37
CA PHE A 101 7.93 19.25 -7.16
C PHE A 101 9.37 19.15 -6.65
N LYS A 102 10.06 18.05 -6.92
CA LYS A 102 11.49 17.91 -6.60
C LYS A 102 12.37 18.80 -7.48
N GLU A 103 12.00 19.02 -8.74
CA GLU A 103 12.68 19.97 -9.61
C GLU A 103 12.45 21.42 -9.18
N LEU A 104 11.22 21.76 -8.76
CA LEU A 104 10.89 23.09 -8.23
C LEU A 104 11.50 23.38 -6.85
N PHE A 105 11.60 22.37 -5.99
CA PHE A 105 12.06 22.50 -4.61
C PHE A 105 13.10 21.42 -4.26
N PRO A 106 14.31 21.48 -4.84
CA PRO A 106 15.32 20.44 -4.65
C PRO A 106 15.78 20.27 -3.19
N GLU A 107 15.65 21.33 -2.39
CA GLU A 107 16.06 21.34 -0.98
C GLU A 107 14.95 20.91 0.00
N LYS A 108 13.70 20.72 -0.46
CA LYS A 108 12.55 20.44 0.42
C LYS A 108 11.64 19.37 -0.18
N GLU A 109 11.39 18.31 0.58
CA GLU A 109 10.33 17.36 0.24
C GLU A 109 8.96 18.02 0.42
N ILE A 110 8.25 18.18 -0.69
CA ILE A 110 6.87 18.65 -0.70
C ILE A 110 5.95 17.43 -0.64
N PRO A 111 5.17 17.26 0.45
CA PRO A 111 4.18 16.20 0.49
C PRO A 111 3.12 16.49 -0.55
N SER A 112 3.01 15.58 -1.52
CA SER A 112 1.97 15.56 -2.54
C SER A 112 1.14 14.29 -2.36
N ALA A 113 -0.16 14.39 -2.60
CA ALA A 113 -1.07 13.25 -2.55
C ALA A 113 -2.01 13.35 -3.74
N ILE A 114 -2.06 12.27 -4.52
CA ILE A 114 -2.98 12.15 -5.64
C ILE A 114 -4.17 11.31 -5.22
N SER A 115 -5.35 11.69 -5.69
CA SER A 115 -6.55 10.88 -5.60
C SER A 115 -7.36 11.04 -6.88
N LEU A 116 -7.99 9.98 -7.35
CA LEU A 116 -8.89 10.06 -8.51
C LEU A 116 -10.35 10.03 -8.04
N LYS A 117 -11.10 11.09 -8.38
CA LYS A 117 -12.52 11.23 -8.02
C LYS A 117 -13.30 11.66 -9.26
N ASN A 118 -14.41 10.99 -9.54
CA ASN A 118 -15.28 11.27 -10.70
C ASN A 118 -14.54 11.32 -12.04
N ASN A 119 -13.60 10.40 -12.26
CA ASN A 119 -12.78 10.33 -13.49
C ASN A 119 -11.88 11.57 -13.70
N LYS A 120 -11.55 12.28 -12.62
CA LYS A 120 -10.62 13.41 -12.62
C LYS A 120 -9.51 13.20 -11.60
N ILE A 121 -8.32 13.66 -11.93
CA ILE A 121 -7.16 13.60 -11.03
C ILE A 121 -7.27 14.76 -10.03
N HIS A 122 -7.26 14.48 -8.74
CA HIS A 122 -7.17 15.48 -7.68
C HIS A 122 -5.77 15.42 -7.08
N ILE A 123 -5.00 16.48 -7.30
CA ILE A 123 -3.65 16.64 -6.78
C ILE A 123 -3.74 17.53 -5.56
N THR A 124 -3.39 17.00 -4.39
CA THR A 124 -3.32 17.77 -3.14
C THR A 124 -1.87 17.98 -2.76
N VAL A 125 -1.47 19.24 -2.54
CA VAL A 125 -0.07 19.59 -2.29
C VAL A 125 0.03 20.48 -1.05
N SER A 126 1.05 20.24 -0.22
CA SER A 126 1.36 21.08 0.93
C SER A 126 2.62 21.92 0.66
N LEU A 127 2.43 23.12 0.13
CA LEU A 127 3.48 24.05 -0.26
C LEU A 127 4.09 24.80 0.93
N PRO A 128 5.37 25.24 0.84
CA PRO A 128 5.98 26.13 1.83
C PRO A 128 5.28 27.49 1.84
N TYR A 129 5.50 28.28 2.89
CA TYR A 129 4.91 29.62 3.02
C TYR A 129 5.30 30.51 1.85
N PHE A 130 4.29 31.13 1.22
CA PHE A 130 4.45 32.19 0.22
C PHE A 130 3.60 33.40 0.63
N PRO A 131 4.03 34.64 0.28
CA PRO A 131 3.21 35.81 0.47
C PRO A 131 1.88 35.71 -0.30
N SER A 132 0.78 36.14 0.32
CA SER A 132 -0.58 35.98 -0.25
C SER A 132 -0.76 36.59 -1.64
N PHE A 133 0.01 37.63 -1.97
CA PHE A 133 -0.02 38.27 -3.29
C PHE A 133 0.67 37.43 -4.39
N GLU A 134 1.60 36.54 -4.03
CA GLU A 134 2.34 35.67 -4.97
C GLU A 134 1.69 34.29 -5.10
N GLN A 135 0.96 33.85 -4.07
CA GLN A 135 0.34 32.52 -4.04
C GLN A 135 -0.53 32.24 -5.26
N LYS A 136 -1.36 33.20 -5.70
CA LYS A 136 -2.27 33.00 -6.82
C LYS A 136 -1.51 32.80 -8.14
N PHE A 137 -0.54 33.66 -8.42
CA PHE A 137 0.26 33.59 -9.64
C PHE A 137 1.10 32.31 -9.69
N PHE A 138 1.65 31.91 -8.54
CA PHE A 138 2.43 30.68 -8.42
C PHE A 138 1.57 29.42 -8.64
N LEU A 139 0.35 29.39 -8.10
CA LEU A 139 -0.58 28.29 -8.31
C LEU A 139 -1.03 28.19 -9.76
N GLU A 140 -1.31 29.31 -10.42
CA GLU A 140 -1.66 29.33 -11.84
C GLU A 140 -0.52 28.80 -12.72
N SER A 141 0.74 29.13 -12.40
CA SER A 141 1.91 28.58 -13.09
C SER A 141 2.03 27.07 -12.89
N ILE A 142 1.90 26.59 -11.66
CA ILE A 142 1.95 25.15 -11.36
C ILE A 142 0.83 24.39 -12.08
N GLU A 143 -0.38 24.94 -12.07
CA GLU A 143 -1.53 24.34 -12.75
C GLU A 143 -1.28 24.25 -14.26
N HIS A 144 -0.76 25.31 -14.88
CA HIS A 144 -0.41 25.29 -16.30
C HIS A 144 0.64 24.21 -16.62
N ASP A 145 1.75 24.19 -15.88
CA ASP A 145 2.87 23.27 -16.14
C ASP A 145 2.47 21.80 -15.94
N LEU A 146 1.69 21.51 -14.90
CA LEU A 146 1.15 20.17 -14.65
C LEU A 146 0.14 19.78 -15.73
N ALA A 147 -0.70 20.70 -16.19
CA ALA A 147 -1.65 20.46 -17.29
C ALA A 147 -0.91 20.06 -18.58
N GLU A 148 0.17 20.77 -18.90
CA GLU A 148 0.99 20.50 -20.06
C GLU A 148 1.72 19.16 -19.93
N THR A 149 2.33 18.90 -18.78
CA THR A 149 3.08 17.66 -18.51
C THR A 149 2.17 16.43 -18.56
N LEU A 150 1.03 16.47 -17.85
CA LEU A 150 0.05 15.38 -17.84
C LEU A 150 -0.63 15.23 -19.20
N GLY A 151 -0.90 16.33 -19.91
CA GLY A 151 -1.44 16.33 -21.25
C GLY A 151 -0.51 15.67 -22.27
N ASN A 152 0.79 15.95 -22.20
CA ASN A 152 1.80 15.43 -23.11
C ASN A 152 2.12 13.95 -22.86
N ILE A 153 2.22 13.54 -21.58
CA ILE A 153 2.62 12.18 -21.21
C ILE A 153 1.43 11.22 -21.22
N LEU A 154 0.29 11.65 -20.69
CA LEU A 154 -0.87 10.78 -20.45
C LEU A 154 -2.03 11.04 -21.42
N GLY A 155 -1.94 12.05 -22.28
CA GLY A 155 -3.06 12.46 -23.15
C GLY A 155 -4.24 13.06 -22.39
N LEU A 156 -4.07 13.40 -21.11
CA LEU A 156 -5.11 13.94 -20.23
C LEU A 156 -5.16 15.46 -20.37
N LYS A 157 -5.76 15.96 -21.45
CA LYS A 157 -6.06 17.39 -21.56
C LYS A 157 -7.26 17.72 -20.67
N GLU A 158 -7.04 18.55 -19.64
CA GLU A 158 -8.07 19.25 -18.84
C GLU A 158 -8.86 18.45 -17.79
N GLU A 159 -8.38 17.28 -17.37
CA GLU A 159 -9.10 16.41 -16.41
C GLU A 159 -8.45 16.32 -15.01
N PHE A 160 -7.93 17.44 -14.48
CA PHE A 160 -7.42 17.46 -13.10
C PHE A 160 -7.83 18.70 -12.30
N TYR A 161 -7.74 18.57 -10.97
CA TYR A 161 -7.97 19.60 -9.97
C TYR A 161 -6.75 19.69 -9.06
N LEU A 162 -6.19 20.89 -8.92
CA LEU A 162 -5.13 21.18 -7.97
C LEU A 162 -5.72 21.77 -6.68
N SER A 163 -5.34 21.22 -5.53
CA SER A 163 -5.66 21.73 -4.22
C SER A 163 -4.37 21.97 -3.44
N ALA A 164 -4.02 23.23 -3.24
CA ALA A 164 -2.82 23.59 -2.49
C ALA A 164 -3.16 24.07 -1.09
N SER A 165 -2.37 23.62 -0.12
CA SER A 165 -2.35 24.11 1.26
C SER A 165 -0.99 24.73 1.53
N PHE A 166 -0.96 25.95 2.06
CA PHE A 166 0.29 26.62 2.45
C PHE A 166 0.52 26.43 3.94
N LYS A 167 1.75 26.09 4.32
CA LYS A 167 2.14 26.12 5.74
C LYS A 167 2.09 27.57 6.24
N THR A 168 1.31 27.80 7.29
CA THR A 168 1.28 29.05 8.08
C THR A 168 2.55 29.20 8.90
#